data_AF-M7Y1G2-F1
#
_entry.id   AF-M7Y1G2-F1
#
_cell.length_a   1.000
_cell.length_b   1.000
_cell.length_c   1.000
_cell.angle_alpha   90.00
_cell.angle_beta   90.00
_cell.angle_gamma   90.00
#
_symmetry.space_group_name_H-M   'P 1'
#
loop_
_entity.id
_entity.type
_entity.pdbx_description
1 polymer ?
#
loop_
_entity_poly.entity_id
_entity_poly.type
_entity_poly.pdbx_seq_one_letter_code
_entity_poly.pdbx_strand_id
1 'polypeptide(L)'
;MLAQDRNAEYFSENKYADYPIITFRENLFNQPVYYVNGVKANAGEVRAYLEIQPGDAQDFAADNSKRVGGAALRYVGLAVTTGSLVYLFTNQLQPNNFSTFFWVSFGGGIVGSIGASMEANAKRRIAGTIDKYNYIISRDQLQGHYLTMDVRDNLLGEKIDIYDGPNLLNKAQIRSLMENRPDMYADYLKALRKQNLSFALDIGSLALDLVFVAYFISPQLQSSTPNDILIPLVFTNLGLGIISGQVRRSARNLTRSALYRYNFGDAVTPSVPMQQSPVAVANFVSFGIPLDRRK
;
A
#
# COMPACT_ATOMS: atom_id res chain seq x y z
N MET A 1 49.32 -11.26 27.78
CA MET A 1 48.71 -10.43 26.72
C MET A 1 47.38 -11.06 26.37
N LEU A 2 46.31 -10.29 26.55
CA LEU A 2 44.91 -10.73 26.56
C LEU A 2 44.44 -11.15 25.17
N ALA A 3 43.99 -12.40 25.05
CA ALA A 3 43.21 -12.88 23.91
C ALA A 3 41.82 -12.21 23.97
N GLN A 4 41.47 -11.54 22.88
CA GLN A 4 40.24 -10.77 22.74
C GLN A 4 39.12 -11.73 22.33
N ASP A 5 38.53 -12.38 23.32
CA ASP A 5 37.32 -13.16 23.17
C ASP A 5 36.12 -12.19 23.15
N ARG A 6 35.65 -11.84 21.95
CA ARG A 6 34.45 -11.03 21.72
C ARG A 6 33.64 -11.52 20.53
N ASN A 7 33.50 -12.83 20.39
CA ASN A 7 32.34 -13.38 19.70
C ASN A 7 31.29 -13.64 20.77
N ALA A 8 30.48 -12.61 21.05
CA ALA A 8 29.31 -12.78 21.88
C ALA A 8 28.41 -13.83 21.23
N GLU A 9 28.36 -15.01 21.85
CA GLU A 9 27.33 -16.02 21.62
C GLU A 9 25.97 -15.41 21.96
N TYR A 10 25.35 -14.74 20.99
CA TYR A 10 23.98 -14.23 21.11
C TYR A 10 22.92 -15.33 20.92
N PHE A 11 23.33 -16.59 20.68
CA PHE A 11 22.46 -17.60 20.09
C PHE A 11 22.57 -19.03 20.68
N SER A 12 23.27 -19.24 21.80
CA SER A 12 23.45 -20.60 22.35
C SER A 12 22.39 -21.06 23.37
N GLU A 13 21.52 -20.18 23.88
CA GLU A 13 20.61 -20.53 25.01
C GLU A 13 19.10 -20.29 24.79
N ASN A 14 18.66 -19.61 23.72
CA ASN A 14 17.24 -19.26 23.56
C ASN A 14 16.43 -20.34 22.83
N LYS A 15 15.27 -20.71 23.39
CA LYS A 15 14.28 -21.49 22.64
C LYS A 15 13.64 -20.58 21.59
N TYR A 16 13.20 -21.15 20.47
CA TYR A 16 12.51 -20.37 19.41
C TYR A 16 11.32 -19.57 19.95
N ALA A 17 10.69 -20.02 21.04
CA ALA A 17 9.59 -19.37 21.73
C ALA A 17 9.94 -18.02 22.40
N ASP A 18 11.22 -17.71 22.62
CA ASP A 18 11.67 -16.49 23.30
C ASP A 18 11.91 -15.32 22.33
N TYR A 19 11.84 -15.58 21.01
CA TYR A 19 12.00 -14.54 19.99
C TYR A 19 10.76 -13.66 19.87
N PRO A 20 10.92 -12.36 19.61
CA PRO A 20 9.80 -11.45 19.55
C PRO A 20 9.04 -11.59 18.23
N ILE A 21 7.72 -11.41 18.30
CA ILE A 21 6.83 -11.39 17.13
C ILE A 21 7.00 -10.07 16.40
N ILE A 22 7.12 -10.16 15.08
CA ILE A 22 7.26 -9.00 14.19
C ILE A 22 5.92 -8.74 13.53
N THR A 23 5.37 -7.54 13.69
CA THR A 23 4.16 -7.11 12.99
C THR A 23 4.45 -5.86 12.18
N PHE A 24 3.62 -5.58 11.18
CA PHE A 24 3.73 -4.31 10.45
C PHE A 24 2.37 -3.78 10.04
N ARG A 25 2.31 -2.49 9.75
CA ARG A 25 1.15 -1.83 9.13
C ARG A 25 1.62 -0.79 8.14
N GLU A 26 0.76 -0.42 7.21
CA GLU A 26 1.08 0.62 6.24
C GLU A 26 0.68 2.00 6.77
N ASN A 27 1.54 3.01 6.60
CA ASN A 27 1.26 4.40 6.93
C ASN A 27 0.45 5.12 5.83
N LEU A 28 0.20 6.43 6.00
CA LEU A 28 -0.55 7.26 5.04
C LEU A 28 0.00 7.23 3.60
N PHE A 29 1.26 6.85 3.45
CA PHE A 29 2.01 6.79 2.20
C PHE A 29 2.18 5.36 1.66
N ASN A 30 1.41 4.40 2.19
CA ASN A 30 1.47 2.97 1.85
C ASN A 30 2.84 2.32 2.14
N GLN A 31 3.64 2.94 3.02
CA GLN A 31 4.94 2.42 3.45
C GLN A 31 4.77 1.57 4.73
N PRO A 32 5.44 0.41 4.84
CA PRO A 32 5.39 -0.41 6.03
C PRO A 32 6.06 0.31 7.21
N VAL A 33 5.41 0.22 8.36
CA VAL A 33 5.91 0.60 9.68
C VAL A 33 5.94 -0.69 10.48
N TYR A 34 7.12 -1.08 10.92
CA TYR A 34 7.34 -2.33 11.63
C TYR A 34 7.20 -2.14 13.13
N TYR A 35 6.85 -3.23 13.79
CA TYR A 35 6.70 -3.34 15.23
C TYR A 35 7.28 -4.68 15.68
N VAL A 36 7.95 -4.69 16.82
CA VAL A 36 8.50 -5.86 17.49
C VAL A 36 7.82 -5.92 18.85
N ASN A 37 7.01 -6.95 19.09
CA ASN A 37 6.13 -7.06 20.27
C ASN A 37 5.31 -5.78 20.53
N GLY A 38 4.76 -5.19 19.47
CA GLY A 38 3.95 -3.96 19.55
C GLY A 38 4.75 -2.65 19.68
N VAL A 39 6.06 -2.68 19.89
CA VAL A 39 6.93 -1.49 19.93
C VAL A 39 7.44 -1.17 18.53
N LYS A 40 7.34 0.09 18.12
CA LYS A 40 7.78 0.52 16.79
C LYS A 40 9.26 0.20 16.61
N ALA A 41 9.60 -0.47 15.51
CA ALA A 41 10.94 -0.88 15.16
C ALA A 41 11.34 -0.36 13.78
N ASN A 42 12.65 -0.23 13.55
CA ASN A 42 13.21 0.10 12.25
C ASN A 42 13.49 -1.17 11.43
N ALA A 43 13.72 -1.02 10.11
CA ALA A 43 13.97 -2.16 9.23
C ALA A 43 15.28 -2.90 9.57
N GLY A 44 16.29 -2.22 10.11
CA GLY A 44 17.54 -2.83 10.54
C GLY A 44 17.37 -3.74 11.76
N GLU A 45 16.55 -3.33 12.72
CA GLU A 45 16.16 -4.12 13.89
C GLU A 45 15.35 -5.35 13.46
N VAL A 46 14.37 -5.18 12.57
CA VAL A 46 13.61 -6.31 11.99
C VAL A 46 14.55 -7.28 11.30
N ARG A 47 15.50 -6.78 10.50
CA ARG A 47 16.51 -7.62 9.84
C ARG A 47 17.33 -8.42 10.86
N ALA A 48 17.77 -7.79 11.95
CA ALA A 48 18.55 -8.45 12.99
C ALA A 48 17.78 -9.62 13.63
N TYR A 49 16.48 -9.47 13.89
CA TYR A 49 15.66 -10.58 14.37
C TYR A 49 15.50 -11.70 13.33
N LEU A 50 15.48 -11.37 12.04
CA LEU A 50 15.43 -12.36 10.97
C LEU A 50 16.75 -13.14 10.80
N GLU A 51 17.86 -12.74 11.44
CA GLU A 51 19.18 -13.40 11.29
C GLU A 51 19.23 -14.84 11.84
N ILE A 52 18.20 -15.28 12.57
CA ILE A 52 17.98 -16.69 12.90
C ILE A 52 17.96 -17.55 11.62
N GLN A 53 17.48 -16.98 10.51
CA GLN A 53 17.60 -17.55 9.17
C GLN A 53 18.34 -16.55 8.27
N PRO A 54 19.67 -16.67 8.11
CA PRO A 54 20.48 -15.67 7.40
C PRO A 54 19.99 -15.38 5.98
N GLY A 55 19.46 -16.39 5.28
CA GLY A 55 18.84 -16.20 3.96
C GLY A 55 17.62 -15.28 3.99
N ASP A 56 16.73 -15.45 4.97
CA ASP A 56 15.54 -14.62 5.14
C ASP A 56 15.91 -13.17 5.50
N ALA A 57 16.94 -12.98 6.32
CA ALA A 57 17.46 -11.64 6.65
C ALA A 57 18.04 -10.93 5.43
N GLN A 58 18.75 -11.66 4.56
CA GLN A 58 19.30 -11.13 3.31
C GLN A 58 18.18 -10.77 2.32
N ASP A 59 17.21 -11.66 2.14
CA ASP A 59 16.04 -11.44 1.27
C ASP A 59 15.24 -10.23 1.75
N PHE A 60 15.00 -10.11 3.06
CA PHE A 60 14.33 -8.96 3.64
C PHE A 60 15.09 -7.65 3.35
N ALA A 61 16.41 -7.62 3.48
CA ALA A 61 17.21 -6.43 3.19
C ALA A 61 17.17 -6.03 1.71
N ALA A 62 17.29 -7.01 0.82
CA ALA A 62 17.20 -6.82 -0.63
C ALA A 62 15.82 -6.30 -1.04
N ASP A 63 14.75 -6.91 -0.53
CA ASP A 63 13.39 -6.51 -0.84
C ASP A 63 13.02 -5.18 -0.17
N ASN A 64 13.51 -4.88 1.03
CA ASN A 64 13.33 -3.56 1.63
C ASN A 64 14.01 -2.46 0.80
N SER A 65 15.19 -2.75 0.23
CA SER A 65 15.86 -1.82 -0.69
C SER A 65 15.07 -1.64 -1.99
N LYS A 66 14.55 -2.73 -2.57
CA LYS A 66 13.67 -2.67 -3.74
C LYS A 66 12.39 -1.88 -3.47
N ARG A 67 11.80 -2.04 -2.29
CA ARG A 67 10.63 -1.29 -1.86
C ARG A 67 10.92 0.21 -1.82
N VAL A 68 12.03 0.62 -1.22
CA VAL A 68 12.42 2.04 -1.15
C VAL A 68 12.67 2.60 -2.56
N GLY A 69 13.38 1.86 -3.41
CA GLY A 69 13.60 2.26 -4.81
C GLY A 69 12.30 2.37 -5.62
N GLY A 70 11.41 1.38 -5.49
CA GLY A 70 10.10 1.40 -6.13
C GLY A 70 9.24 2.57 -5.69
N ALA A 71 9.21 2.86 -4.39
CA ALA A 71 8.52 4.04 -3.85
C ALA A 71 9.09 5.35 -4.41
N ALA A 72 10.42 5.46 -4.49
CA ALA A 72 11.07 6.64 -5.08
C ALA A 72 10.68 6.83 -6.56
N LEU A 73 10.74 5.78 -7.37
CA LEU A 73 10.31 5.82 -8.78
C LEU A 73 8.83 6.20 -8.92
N ARG A 74 7.97 5.65 -8.05
CA ARG A 74 6.55 5.99 -8.00
C ARG A 74 6.34 7.49 -7.72
N TYR A 75 7.05 8.05 -6.75
CA TYR A 75 6.97 9.47 -6.43
C TYR A 75 7.54 10.37 -7.53
N VAL A 76 8.64 9.96 -8.17
CA VAL A 76 9.19 10.67 -9.33
C VAL A 76 8.16 10.70 -10.46
N GLY A 77 7.53 9.56 -10.78
CA GLY A 77 6.47 9.50 -11.78
C GLY A 77 5.30 10.44 -11.45
N LEU A 78 4.82 10.43 -10.21
CA LEU A 78 3.77 11.34 -9.74
C LEU A 78 4.18 12.82 -9.83
N ALA A 79 5.43 13.14 -9.48
CA ALA A 79 5.95 14.50 -9.55
C ALA A 79 6.04 14.99 -11.00
N VAL A 80 6.49 14.13 -11.93
CA VAL A 80 6.55 14.43 -13.36
C VAL A 80 5.16 14.68 -13.93
N THR A 81 4.18 13.80 -13.65
CA THR A 81 2.79 13.96 -14.09
C THR A 81 2.11 15.17 -13.45
N THR A 82 2.44 15.52 -12.20
CA THR A 82 1.91 16.73 -11.57
C THR A 82 2.55 17.99 -12.17
N GLY A 83 3.86 17.95 -12.41
CA GLY A 83 4.60 19.04 -13.02
C GLY A 83 4.15 19.34 -14.45
N SER A 84 3.83 18.30 -15.24
CA SER A 84 3.27 18.47 -16.58
C SER A 84 1.88 19.11 -16.54
N LEU A 85 1.05 18.78 -15.54
CA LEU A 85 -0.24 19.45 -15.34
C LEU A 85 -0.03 20.93 -15.00
N VAL A 86 0.85 21.25 -14.06
CA VAL A 86 1.17 22.65 -13.72
C VAL A 86 1.69 23.41 -14.94
N TYR A 87 2.55 22.80 -15.74
CA TYR A 87 3.02 23.38 -17.00
C TYR A 87 1.86 23.67 -17.96
N LEU A 88 0.89 22.76 -18.08
CA LEU A 88 -0.30 22.96 -18.92
C LEU A 88 -1.16 24.14 -18.44
N PHE A 89 -1.31 24.32 -17.13
CA PHE A 89 -2.14 25.39 -16.54
C PHE A 89 -1.46 26.76 -16.47
N THR A 90 -0.13 26.80 -16.41
CA THR A 90 0.63 28.06 -16.33
C THR A 90 0.93 28.66 -17.70
N ASN A 91 0.78 27.88 -18.77
CA ASN A 91 0.96 28.32 -20.15
C ASN A 91 -0.39 28.41 -20.87
N GLN A 92 -0.43 29.19 -21.97
CA GLN A 92 -1.60 29.19 -22.84
C GLN A 92 -1.86 27.79 -23.39
N LEU A 93 -3.13 27.38 -23.40
CA LEU A 93 -3.58 26.08 -23.93
C LEU A 93 -3.43 26.05 -25.46
N GLN A 94 -2.21 25.86 -25.92
CA GLN A 94 -1.83 25.68 -27.31
C GLN A 94 -1.53 24.19 -27.61
N PRO A 95 -1.71 23.72 -28.86
CA PRO A 95 -1.47 22.31 -29.21
C PRO A 95 -0.09 21.78 -28.79
N ASN A 96 0.97 22.59 -28.88
CA ASN A 96 2.33 22.21 -28.48
C ASN A 96 2.46 22.00 -26.96
N ASN A 97 1.83 22.85 -26.15
CA ASN A 97 1.87 22.75 -24.69
C ASN A 97 1.09 21.52 -24.20
N PHE A 98 -0.04 21.24 -24.85
CA PHE A 98 -0.83 20.04 -24.58
C PHE A 98 -0.11 18.75 -24.99
N SER A 99 0.55 18.74 -26.16
CA SER A 99 1.37 17.59 -26.60
C SER A 99 2.54 17.31 -25.64
N THR A 100 3.22 18.36 -25.19
CA THR A 100 4.28 18.26 -24.17
C THR A 100 3.74 17.68 -22.87
N PHE A 101 2.59 18.18 -22.40
CA PHE A 101 1.90 17.62 -21.23
C PHE A 101 1.60 16.13 -21.41
N PHE A 102 1.04 15.72 -22.54
CA PHE A 102 0.67 14.32 -22.80
C PHE A 102 1.89 13.40 -22.74
N TRP A 103 2.96 13.70 -23.49
CA TRP A 103 4.13 12.84 -23.56
C TRP A 103 4.92 12.78 -22.25
N VAL A 104 5.03 13.91 -21.55
CA VAL A 104 5.67 13.96 -20.22
C VAL A 104 4.85 13.17 -19.19
N SER A 105 3.53 13.29 -19.22
CA SER A 105 2.63 12.53 -18.34
C SER A 105 2.65 11.03 -18.65
N PHE A 106 2.72 10.66 -19.93
CA PHE A 106 2.83 9.27 -20.37
C PHE A 106 4.14 8.64 -19.90
N GLY A 107 5.27 9.32 -20.10
CA GLY A 107 6.58 8.88 -19.59
C GLY A 107 6.62 8.79 -18.07
N GLY A 108 6.07 9.80 -17.37
CA GLY A 108 5.90 9.79 -15.91
C GLY A 108 5.02 8.64 -15.42
N GLY A 109 3.95 8.32 -16.15
CA GLY A 109 3.05 7.19 -15.88
C GLY A 109 3.73 5.83 -16.00
N ILE A 110 4.59 5.64 -17.01
CA ILE A 110 5.38 4.40 -17.16
C ILE A 110 6.36 4.24 -15.99
N VAL A 111 7.15 5.27 -15.68
CA VAL A 111 8.11 5.22 -14.56
C VAL A 111 7.38 4.98 -13.23
N GLY A 112 6.25 5.67 -13.04
CA GLY A 112 5.41 5.53 -11.87
C GLY A 112 4.84 4.12 -11.70
N SER A 113 4.40 3.48 -12.79
CA SER A 113 3.81 2.13 -12.77
C SER A 113 4.87 1.05 -12.50
N ILE A 114 6.07 1.17 -13.08
CA ILE A 114 7.22 0.31 -12.77
C ILE A 114 7.57 0.42 -11.28
N GLY A 115 7.67 1.66 -10.77
CA GLY A 115 7.92 1.91 -9.35
C GLY A 115 6.86 1.29 -8.44
N ALA A 116 5.58 1.46 -8.78
CA ALA A 116 4.48 0.89 -8.03
C ALA A 116 4.50 -0.65 -8.02
N SER A 117 4.76 -1.29 -9.16
CA SER A 117 4.88 -2.75 -9.25
C SER A 117 6.05 -3.29 -8.44
N MET A 118 7.22 -2.64 -8.55
CA MET A 118 8.41 -2.97 -7.77
C MET A 118 8.15 -2.85 -6.26
N GLU A 119 7.51 -1.76 -5.83
CA GLU A 119 7.15 -1.51 -4.44
C GLU A 119 6.15 -2.57 -3.92
N ALA A 120 5.12 -2.90 -4.71
CA ALA A 120 4.10 -3.87 -4.33
C ALA A 120 4.67 -5.29 -4.19
N ASN A 121 5.46 -5.72 -5.17
CA ASN A 121 6.12 -7.03 -5.15
C ASN A 121 7.08 -7.17 -3.97
N ALA A 122 7.87 -6.13 -3.69
CA ALA A 122 8.77 -6.11 -2.55
C ALA A 122 8.02 -6.17 -1.21
N LYS A 123 6.92 -5.41 -1.06
CA LYS A 123 6.07 -5.46 0.15
C LYS A 123 5.48 -6.84 0.39
N ARG A 124 5.02 -7.50 -0.67
CA ARG A 124 4.48 -8.86 -0.60
C ARG A 124 5.51 -9.88 -0.13
N ARG A 125 6.74 -9.81 -0.66
CA ARG A 125 7.84 -10.69 -0.23
C ARG A 125 8.24 -10.45 1.22
N ILE A 126 8.41 -9.19 1.61
CA ILE A 126 8.66 -8.81 3.01
C ILE A 126 7.59 -9.37 3.96
N ALA A 127 6.31 -9.27 3.57
CA ALA A 127 5.21 -9.83 4.35
C ALA A 127 5.37 -11.34 4.52
N GLY A 128 5.65 -12.07 3.44
CA GLY A 128 5.90 -13.51 3.48
C GLY A 128 7.09 -13.89 4.36
N THR A 129 8.19 -13.13 4.30
CA THR A 129 9.36 -13.36 5.16
C THR A 129 9.03 -13.16 6.64
N ILE A 130 8.29 -12.09 6.98
CA ILE A 130 7.85 -11.84 8.36
C ILE A 130 6.89 -12.94 8.83
N ASP A 131 5.92 -13.32 8.00
CA ASP A 131 4.94 -14.34 8.34
C ASP A 131 5.60 -15.72 8.55
N LYS A 132 6.60 -16.05 7.73
CA LYS A 132 7.43 -17.27 7.87
C LYS A 132 8.23 -17.23 9.18
N TYR A 133 8.92 -16.13 9.46
CA TYR A 133 9.65 -15.95 10.71
C TYR A 133 8.73 -16.14 11.92
N ASN A 134 7.60 -15.42 11.95
CA ASN A 134 6.64 -15.48 13.04
C ASN A 134 6.11 -16.89 13.25
N TYR A 135 5.77 -17.60 12.16
CA TYR A 135 5.33 -18.98 12.22
C TYR A 135 6.39 -19.87 12.89
N ILE A 136 7.65 -19.76 12.49
CA ILE A 136 8.74 -20.58 13.04
C ILE A 136 8.89 -20.37 14.55
N ILE A 137 8.86 -19.13 15.01
CA ILE A 137 9.07 -18.80 16.43
C ILE A 137 7.84 -19.12 17.29
N SER A 138 6.64 -19.09 16.72
CA SER A 138 5.39 -19.32 17.46
C SER A 138 4.81 -20.72 17.28
N ARG A 139 5.37 -21.58 16.43
CA ARG A 139 4.77 -22.87 16.04
C ARG A 139 4.35 -23.74 17.23
N ASP A 140 5.14 -23.72 18.30
CA ASP A 140 4.93 -24.56 19.48
C ASP A 140 3.83 -23.98 20.41
N GLN A 141 3.47 -22.69 20.23
CA GLN A 141 2.46 -21.97 21.00
C GLN A 141 1.11 -21.85 20.26
N LEU A 142 1.10 -22.06 18.94
CA LEU A 142 -0.10 -21.97 18.13
C LEU A 142 -1.05 -23.13 18.42
N GLN A 143 -2.21 -22.83 19.00
CA GLN A 143 -3.27 -23.81 19.27
C GLN A 143 -4.24 -23.95 18.09
N GLY A 144 -3.72 -24.12 16.86
CA GLY A 144 -4.54 -24.33 15.67
C GLY A 144 -3.97 -23.73 14.39
N HIS A 145 -4.87 -23.21 13.55
CA HIS A 145 -4.57 -22.65 12.22
C HIS A 145 -3.66 -21.41 12.32
N TYR A 146 -2.75 -21.25 11.35
CA TYR A 146 -1.91 -20.06 11.23
C TYR A 146 -2.33 -19.27 10.00
N LEU A 147 -3.01 -18.15 10.24
CA LEU A 147 -3.60 -17.37 9.16
C LEU A 147 -2.64 -16.33 8.64
N THR A 148 -2.41 -16.35 7.32
CA THR A 148 -1.60 -15.35 6.62
C THR A 148 -2.44 -14.65 5.56
N MET A 149 -1.99 -13.49 5.10
CA MET A 149 -2.63 -12.81 3.98
C MET A 149 -1.67 -12.61 2.83
N ASP A 150 -2.21 -12.70 1.63
CA ASP A 150 -1.54 -12.31 0.41
C ASP A 150 -2.36 -11.24 -0.30
N VAL A 151 -1.67 -10.37 -1.01
CA VAL A 151 -2.26 -9.28 -1.77
C VAL A 151 -1.96 -9.53 -3.24
N ARG A 152 -3.02 -9.72 -4.02
CA ARG A 152 -2.93 -9.92 -5.46
C ARG A 152 -3.54 -8.74 -6.20
N ASP A 153 -2.80 -8.26 -7.19
CA ASP A 153 -3.28 -7.25 -8.12
C ASP A 153 -3.99 -7.94 -9.30
N ASN A 154 -5.18 -7.47 -9.60
CA ASN A 154 -5.97 -7.87 -10.76
C ASN A 154 -6.19 -6.63 -11.66
N LEU A 155 -6.65 -6.86 -12.89
CA LEU A 155 -6.97 -5.80 -13.87
C LEU A 155 -7.90 -4.69 -13.34
N LEU A 156 -8.73 -4.99 -12.34
CA LEU A 156 -9.76 -4.09 -11.80
C LEU A 156 -9.44 -3.59 -10.38
N GLY A 157 -8.27 -3.94 -9.83
CA GLY A 157 -7.89 -3.54 -8.48
C GLY A 157 -7.26 -4.67 -7.67
N GLU A 158 -7.17 -4.44 -6.37
CA GLU A 158 -6.47 -5.32 -5.44
C GLU A 158 -7.44 -6.27 -4.73
N LYS A 159 -7.04 -7.53 -4.59
CA LYS A 159 -7.75 -8.54 -3.80
C LYS A 159 -6.86 -9.04 -2.66
N ILE A 160 -7.43 -9.10 -1.46
CA ILE A 160 -6.78 -9.70 -0.30
C ILE A 160 -7.27 -11.14 -0.17
N ASP A 161 -6.34 -12.08 -0.24
CA ASP A 161 -6.57 -13.50 -0.03
C ASP A 161 -6.02 -13.91 1.34
N ILE A 162 -6.73 -14.80 2.04
CA ILE A 162 -6.34 -15.29 3.36
C ILE A 162 -6.04 -16.78 3.24
N TYR A 163 -4.93 -17.20 3.83
CA TYR A 163 -4.45 -18.58 3.77
C TYR A 163 -4.33 -19.16 5.15
N ASP A 164 -4.57 -20.47 5.24
CA ASP A 164 -4.13 -21.31 6.35
C ASP A 164 -3.04 -22.26 5.82
N GLY A 165 -1.78 -21.97 6.16
CA GLY A 165 -0.64 -22.59 5.50
C GLY A 165 -0.72 -22.42 3.97
N PRO A 166 -0.70 -23.50 3.16
CA PRO A 166 -0.83 -23.42 1.71
C PRO A 166 -2.29 -23.27 1.23
N ASN A 167 -3.28 -23.43 2.11
CA ASN A 167 -4.69 -23.52 1.72
C ASN A 167 -5.32 -22.13 1.64
N LEU A 168 -5.77 -21.73 0.45
CA LEU A 168 -6.57 -20.53 0.26
C LEU A 168 -7.95 -20.71 0.91
N LEU A 169 -8.29 -19.84 1.85
CA LEU A 169 -9.56 -19.89 2.55
C LEU A 169 -10.65 -19.13 1.81
N ASN A 170 -11.82 -19.75 1.72
CA ASN A 170 -13.02 -19.08 1.24
C ASN A 170 -13.71 -18.28 2.36
N LYS A 171 -14.67 -17.43 2.01
CA LYS A 171 -15.37 -16.56 2.97
C LYS A 171 -16.10 -17.33 4.07
N ALA A 172 -16.64 -18.51 3.77
CA ALA A 172 -17.35 -19.34 4.74
C ALA A 172 -16.38 -19.97 5.75
N GLN A 173 -15.22 -20.45 5.29
CA GLN A 173 -14.15 -20.97 6.15
C GLN A 173 -13.56 -19.87 7.04
N ILE A 174 -13.31 -18.68 6.50
CA ILE A 174 -12.86 -17.54 7.30
C ILE A 174 -13.89 -17.20 8.38
N ARG A 175 -15.17 -17.22 8.03
CA ARG A 175 -16.26 -16.98 8.98
C ARG A 175 -16.28 -18.02 10.09
N SER A 176 -16.24 -19.32 9.75
CA SER A 176 -16.25 -20.38 10.76
C SER A 176 -15.03 -20.32 11.67
N LEU A 177 -13.86 -19.95 11.15
CA LEU A 177 -12.65 -19.77 11.95
C LEU A 177 -12.72 -18.57 12.88
N MET A 178 -13.48 -17.52 12.51
CA MET A 178 -13.60 -16.28 13.27
C MET A 178 -14.90 -16.18 14.10
N GLU A 179 -15.80 -17.17 14.03
CA GLU A 179 -17.11 -17.15 14.71
C GLU A 179 -17.00 -17.01 16.23
N ASN A 180 -15.95 -17.60 16.81
CA ASN A 180 -15.68 -17.52 18.25
C ASN A 180 -14.89 -16.28 18.67
N ARG A 181 -14.60 -15.34 17.75
CA ARG A 181 -13.83 -14.11 18.01
C ARG A 181 -14.51 -12.88 17.37
N PRO A 182 -15.48 -12.25 18.06
CA PRO A 182 -16.36 -11.23 17.47
C PRO A 182 -15.62 -9.97 16.98
N ASP A 183 -14.61 -9.50 17.72
CA ASP A 183 -13.86 -8.29 17.36
C ASP A 183 -13.05 -8.44 16.08
N MET A 184 -12.50 -9.63 15.88
CA MET A 184 -11.77 -10.03 14.69
C MET A 184 -12.67 -10.15 13.46
N TYR A 185 -13.83 -10.79 13.63
CA TYR A 185 -14.81 -10.90 12.57
C TYR A 185 -15.35 -9.53 12.14
N ALA A 186 -15.53 -8.60 13.09
CA ALA A 186 -15.91 -7.22 12.81
C ALA A 186 -14.88 -6.49 11.96
N ASP A 187 -13.58 -6.62 12.26
CA ASP A 187 -12.51 -5.98 11.48
C ASP A 187 -12.36 -6.62 10.08
N TYR A 188 -12.57 -7.93 9.96
CA TYR A 188 -12.63 -8.61 8.67
C TYR A 188 -13.81 -8.11 7.81
N LEU A 189 -15.01 -7.95 8.38
CA LEU A 189 -16.16 -7.40 7.65
C LEU A 189 -15.92 -5.96 7.20
N LYS A 190 -15.29 -5.13 8.03
CA LYS A 190 -14.89 -3.77 7.64
C LYS A 190 -13.89 -3.80 6.49
N ALA A 191 -12.91 -4.71 6.52
CA ALA A 191 -11.94 -4.88 5.45
C ALA A 191 -12.62 -5.29 4.13
N LEU A 192 -13.59 -6.22 4.16
CA LEU A 192 -14.37 -6.61 2.97
C LEU A 192 -15.16 -5.44 2.38
N ARG A 193 -15.83 -4.63 3.21
CA ARG A 193 -16.55 -3.44 2.75
C ARG A 193 -15.62 -2.45 2.05
N LYS A 194 -14.41 -2.27 2.59
CA LYS A 194 -13.39 -1.40 2.00
C LYS A 194 -12.86 -1.95 0.67
N GLN A 195 -12.60 -3.25 0.56
CA GLN A 195 -12.22 -3.86 -0.72
C GLN A 195 -13.28 -3.66 -1.81
N ASN A 196 -14.57 -3.85 -1.46
CA ASN A 196 -15.66 -3.61 -2.40
C ASN A 196 -15.75 -2.12 -2.82
N LEU A 197 -15.55 -1.20 -1.87
CA LEU A 197 -15.53 0.24 -2.17
C LEU A 197 -14.35 0.60 -3.07
N SER A 198 -13.15 0.10 -2.80
CA SER A 198 -12.00 0.36 -3.67
C SER A 198 -12.25 -0.17 -5.09
N PHE A 199 -12.79 -1.39 -5.21
CA PHE A 199 -13.12 -1.96 -6.52
C PHE A 199 -14.12 -1.09 -7.30
N ALA A 200 -15.14 -0.54 -6.64
CA ALA A 200 -16.08 0.38 -7.28
C ALA A 200 -15.41 1.69 -7.73
N LEU A 201 -14.50 2.24 -6.92
CA LEU A 201 -13.71 3.44 -7.28
C LEU A 201 -12.77 3.17 -8.46
N ASP A 202 -12.17 1.98 -8.50
CA ASP A 202 -11.26 1.55 -9.56
C ASP A 202 -11.97 1.38 -10.89
N ILE A 203 -13.18 0.80 -10.90
CA ILE A 203 -14.05 0.76 -12.08
C ILE A 203 -14.40 2.19 -12.54
N GLY A 204 -14.72 3.08 -11.61
CA GLY A 204 -14.99 4.49 -11.91
C GLY A 204 -13.81 5.17 -12.59
N SER A 205 -12.61 5.02 -12.04
CA SER A 205 -11.37 5.55 -12.62
C SER A 205 -11.11 5.00 -14.04
N LEU A 206 -11.25 3.68 -14.24
CA LEU A 206 -11.09 3.06 -15.56
C LEU A 206 -12.10 3.57 -16.59
N ALA A 207 -13.37 3.78 -16.19
CA ALA A 207 -14.36 4.36 -17.07
C ALA A 207 -14.00 5.79 -17.50
N LEU A 208 -13.47 6.61 -16.57
CA LEU A 208 -12.99 7.96 -16.89
C LEU A 208 -11.77 7.92 -17.82
N ASP A 209 -10.84 6.98 -17.61
CA ASP A 209 -9.70 6.77 -18.50
C ASP A 209 -10.15 6.43 -19.92
N LEU A 210 -11.13 5.52 -20.08
CA LEU A 210 -11.67 5.17 -21.39
C LEU A 210 -12.35 6.36 -22.07
N VAL A 211 -13.10 7.18 -21.33
CA VAL A 211 -13.70 8.42 -21.86
C VAL A 211 -12.62 9.41 -22.29
N PHE A 212 -11.57 9.57 -21.49
CA PHE A 212 -10.43 10.45 -21.80
C PHE A 212 -9.68 9.99 -23.06
N VAL A 213 -9.40 8.70 -23.19
CA VAL A 213 -8.73 8.11 -24.35
C VAL A 213 -9.62 8.18 -25.60
N ALA A 214 -10.91 7.84 -25.49
CA ALA A 214 -11.86 7.91 -26.60
C ALA A 214 -12.05 9.34 -27.11
N TYR A 215 -12.06 10.33 -26.22
CA TYR A 215 -12.07 11.75 -26.59
C TYR A 215 -10.85 12.13 -27.44
N PHE A 216 -9.67 11.58 -27.13
CA PHE A 216 -8.43 11.90 -27.83
C PHE A 216 -8.26 11.19 -29.17
N ILE A 217 -8.68 9.91 -29.26
CA ILE A 217 -8.53 9.11 -30.48
C ILE A 217 -9.65 9.42 -31.49
N SER A 218 -10.76 10.05 -31.06
CA SER A 218 -11.86 10.41 -31.96
C SER A 218 -11.50 11.60 -32.86
N PRO A 219 -11.52 11.43 -34.20
CA PRO A 219 -11.16 12.49 -35.15
C PRO A 219 -12.15 13.67 -35.19
N GLN A 220 -13.33 13.54 -34.59
CA GLN A 220 -14.40 14.56 -34.65
C GLN A 220 -14.28 15.67 -33.58
N LEU A 221 -13.33 15.58 -32.64
CA LEU A 221 -13.22 16.49 -31.49
C LEU A 221 -12.00 17.42 -31.54
N GLN A 222 -11.30 17.48 -32.68
CA GLN A 222 -10.24 18.46 -32.96
C GLN A 222 -10.80 19.88 -33.23
N SER A 223 -11.74 20.37 -32.41
CA SER A 223 -12.10 21.79 -32.47
C SER A 223 -11.00 22.61 -31.80
N SER A 224 -10.69 23.78 -32.36
CA SER A 224 -9.56 24.65 -32.03
C SER A 224 -9.60 25.30 -30.63
N THR A 225 -10.43 24.78 -29.73
CA THR A 225 -10.56 25.21 -28.33
C THR A 225 -10.52 23.96 -27.45
N PRO A 226 -9.51 23.80 -26.58
CA PRO A 226 -9.50 22.71 -25.60
C PRO A 226 -10.73 22.85 -24.70
N ASN A 227 -11.58 21.84 -24.71
CA ASN A 227 -12.88 21.86 -24.06
C ASN A 227 -12.71 21.83 -22.52
N ASP A 228 -13.39 22.72 -21.80
CA ASP A 228 -13.28 22.92 -20.33
C ASP A 228 -13.58 21.66 -19.49
N ILE A 229 -14.13 20.61 -20.11
CA ILE A 229 -14.52 19.34 -19.48
C ILE A 229 -13.30 18.43 -19.19
N LEU A 230 -12.19 18.57 -19.92
CA LEU A 230 -10.99 17.73 -19.75
C LEU A 230 -10.30 17.95 -18.41
N ILE A 231 -10.31 19.18 -17.91
CA ILE A 231 -9.64 19.56 -16.67
C ILE A 231 -10.34 18.89 -15.45
N PRO A 232 -11.67 19.03 -15.25
CA PRO A 232 -12.39 18.29 -14.22
C PRO A 232 -12.23 16.77 -14.31
N LEU A 233 -12.16 16.20 -15.51
CA LEU A 233 -11.97 14.76 -15.72
C LEU A 233 -10.63 14.27 -15.15
N VAL A 234 -9.53 14.95 -15.45
CA VAL A 234 -8.19 14.59 -14.96
C VAL A 234 -8.11 14.70 -13.42
N PHE A 235 -8.64 15.78 -12.84
CA PHE A 235 -8.67 15.93 -11.38
C PHE A 235 -9.56 14.90 -10.69
N THR A 236 -10.70 14.57 -11.28
CA THR A 236 -11.59 13.52 -10.76
C THR A 236 -10.87 12.17 -10.76
N ASN A 237 -10.16 11.84 -11.84
CA ASN A 237 -9.42 10.59 -11.94
C ASN A 237 -8.26 10.51 -10.91
N LEU A 238 -7.47 11.57 -10.79
CA LEU A 238 -6.43 11.67 -9.76
C LEU A 238 -7.01 11.52 -8.35
N GLY A 239 -8.12 12.18 -8.07
CA GLY A 239 -8.84 12.09 -6.79
C GLY A 239 -9.31 10.67 -6.49
N LEU A 240 -9.96 10.02 -7.47
CA LEU A 240 -10.43 8.63 -7.35
C LEU A 240 -9.28 7.66 -7.09
N GLY A 241 -8.14 7.79 -7.79
CA GLY A 241 -6.96 6.95 -7.57
C GLY A 241 -6.32 7.13 -6.20
N ILE A 242 -6.25 8.37 -5.69
CA ILE A 242 -5.76 8.64 -4.33
C ILE A 242 -6.70 8.00 -3.30
N ILE A 243 -8.01 8.23 -3.42
CA ILE A 243 -9.01 7.71 -2.48
C ILE A 243 -9.01 6.17 -2.53
N SER A 244 -9.01 5.56 -3.72
CA SER A 244 -8.99 4.10 -3.85
C SER A 244 -7.74 3.51 -3.20
N GLY A 245 -6.57 4.12 -3.39
CA GLY A 245 -5.33 3.73 -2.72
C GLY A 245 -5.40 3.78 -1.18
N GLN A 246 -6.00 4.83 -0.62
CA GLN A 246 -6.21 4.94 0.84
C GLN A 246 -7.18 3.88 1.37
N VAL A 247 -8.26 3.61 0.62
CA VAL A 247 -9.26 2.59 0.97
C VAL A 247 -8.65 1.18 0.93
N ARG A 248 -7.89 0.83 -0.13
CA ARG A 248 -7.17 -0.44 -0.24
C ARG A 248 -6.18 -0.63 0.91
N ARG A 249 -5.38 0.41 1.23
CA ARG A 249 -4.50 0.37 2.41
C ARG A 249 -5.26 0.07 3.68
N SER A 250 -6.36 0.77 3.90
CA SER A 250 -7.15 0.58 5.11
C SER A 250 -7.71 -0.85 5.19
N ALA A 251 -8.11 -1.46 4.06
CA ALA A 251 -8.50 -2.85 4.02
C ALA A 251 -7.35 -3.77 4.42
N ARG A 252 -6.15 -3.61 3.83
CA ARG A 252 -4.96 -4.40 4.18
C ARG A 252 -4.59 -4.30 5.65
N ASN A 253 -4.57 -3.09 6.22
CA ASN A 253 -4.24 -2.88 7.62
C ASN A 253 -5.24 -3.54 8.57
N LEU A 254 -6.55 -3.47 8.25
CA LEU A 254 -7.59 -4.11 9.05
C LEU A 254 -7.48 -5.64 8.97
N THR A 255 -7.31 -6.20 7.77
CA THR A 255 -7.12 -7.64 7.62
C THR A 255 -5.90 -8.10 8.39
N ARG A 256 -4.76 -7.44 8.21
CA ARG A 256 -3.50 -7.79 8.90
C ARG A 256 -3.64 -7.71 10.42
N SER A 257 -4.27 -6.65 10.93
CA SER A 257 -4.55 -6.51 12.36
C SER A 257 -5.43 -7.64 12.89
N ALA A 258 -6.46 -8.04 12.14
CA ALA A 258 -7.31 -9.16 12.51
C ALA A 258 -6.48 -10.46 12.56
N LEU A 259 -5.68 -10.75 11.54
CA LEU A 259 -4.85 -11.97 11.49
C LEU A 259 -3.82 -12.02 12.62
N TYR A 260 -3.16 -10.92 12.96
CA TYR A 260 -2.23 -10.90 14.10
C TYR A 260 -2.92 -11.16 15.44
N ARG A 261 -4.13 -10.63 15.65
CA ARG A 261 -4.93 -10.96 16.85
C ARG A 261 -5.38 -12.41 16.85
N TYR A 262 -5.63 -13.00 15.68
CA TYR A 262 -5.95 -14.43 15.58
C TYR A 262 -4.78 -15.27 16.06
N ASN A 263 -3.62 -15.05 15.43
CA ASN A 263 -2.44 -15.88 15.59
C ASN A 263 -1.79 -15.70 16.97
N PHE A 264 -1.79 -14.47 17.51
CA PHE A 264 -0.97 -14.14 18.68
C PHE A 264 -1.71 -13.42 19.81
N GLY A 265 -3.00 -13.11 19.64
CA GLY A 265 -3.79 -12.35 20.63
C GLY A 265 -3.51 -10.84 20.61
N ASP A 266 -4.08 -10.12 21.59
CA ASP A 266 -4.13 -8.65 21.57
C ASP A 266 -2.81 -7.97 21.93
N ALA A 267 -1.96 -8.65 22.70
CA ALA A 267 -0.71 -8.10 23.26
C ALA A 267 0.32 -7.66 22.20
N VAL A 268 0.18 -8.18 20.97
CA VAL A 268 1.18 -8.04 19.89
C VAL A 268 0.71 -7.13 18.76
N THR A 269 -0.54 -6.66 18.84
CA THR A 269 -1.04 -5.64 17.93
C THR A 269 -0.69 -4.24 18.42
N PRO A 270 -0.14 -3.36 17.55
CA PRO A 270 0.09 -1.98 17.93
C PRO A 270 -1.24 -1.34 18.34
N SER A 271 -1.28 -0.71 19.52
CA SER A 271 -2.45 0.01 20.00
C SER A 271 -2.92 0.99 18.92
N VAL A 272 -4.19 0.88 18.56
CA VAL A 272 -4.80 1.62 17.46
C VAL A 272 -5.22 2.98 18.01
N PRO A 273 -4.61 4.12 17.67
CA PRO A 273 -5.41 5.31 17.54
C PRO A 273 -6.31 5.03 16.33
N MET A 274 -7.60 4.82 16.57
CA MET A 274 -8.60 4.95 15.51
C MET A 274 -8.56 6.41 15.11
N GLN A 275 -7.63 6.78 14.26
CA GLN A 275 -7.77 8.00 13.50
C GLN A 275 -8.87 7.69 12.50
N GLN A 276 -10.11 7.89 12.97
CA GLN A 276 -11.27 8.13 12.13
C GLN A 276 -10.74 9.00 11.02
N SER A 277 -10.61 8.44 9.81
CA SER A 277 -10.28 9.28 8.67
C SER A 277 -11.38 10.31 8.66
N PRO A 278 -11.10 11.61 8.90
CA PRO A 278 -12.05 12.58 8.45
C PRO A 278 -12.10 12.27 6.95
N VAL A 279 -13.29 11.96 6.45
CA VAL A 279 -13.59 12.31 5.07
C VAL A 279 -13.54 13.84 5.10
N ALA A 280 -12.32 14.38 5.13
CA ALA A 280 -12.06 15.71 4.69
C ALA A 280 -12.38 15.60 3.21
N VAL A 281 -13.65 15.87 2.90
CA VAL A 281 -14.03 16.54 1.67
C VAL A 281 -12.92 17.57 1.51
N ALA A 282 -12.00 17.30 0.58
CA ALA A 282 -10.95 18.23 0.29
C ALA A 282 -11.73 19.47 -0.15
N ASN A 283 -11.84 20.45 0.75
CA ASN A 283 -11.97 21.83 0.35
C ASN A 283 -10.69 22.05 -0.45
N PHE A 284 -10.79 21.74 -1.75
CA PHE A 284 -9.85 22.18 -2.75
C PHE A 284 -9.64 23.64 -2.43
N VAL A 285 -8.38 23.96 -2.17
CA VAL A 285 -7.87 25.30 -1.98
C VAL A 285 -8.68 26.22 -2.89
N SER A 286 -9.50 27.07 -2.27
CA SER A 286 -10.04 28.23 -2.93
C SER A 286 -8.83 29.03 -3.36
N PHE A 287 -8.40 28.83 -4.61
CA PHE A 287 -7.52 29.75 -5.28
C PHE A 287 -8.33 31.03 -5.40
N GLY A 288 -8.19 31.90 -4.40
CA GLY A 288 -8.64 33.27 -4.47
C GLY A 288 -7.92 33.89 -5.66
N ILE A 289 -8.61 33.93 -6.80
CA ILE A 289 -8.25 34.78 -7.92
C ILE A 289 -8.37 36.21 -7.37
N PRO A 290 -7.29 36.99 -7.26
CA PRO A 290 -7.44 38.42 -7.05
C PRO A 290 -8.08 38.96 -8.33
N LEU A 291 -9.37 39.31 -8.25
CA LEU A 291 -9.98 40.20 -9.22
C LEU A 291 -9.32 41.56 -9.04
N ASP A 292 -8.27 41.82 -9.82
CA ASP A 292 -7.73 43.15 -9.97
C ASP A 292 -8.76 43.99 -10.73
N ARG A 293 -9.65 44.64 -9.97
CA ARG A 293 -10.34 45.83 -10.44
C ARG A 293 -9.33 46.95 -10.39
N ARG A 294 -8.77 47.32 -11.54
CA ARG A 294 -8.35 48.70 -11.77
C ARG A 294 -8.23 49.07 -13.26
N LYS A 295 -9.12 50.01 -13.62
CA LYS A 295 -9.16 50.94 -14.76
C LYS A 295 -9.66 50.41 -16.10
#